data_AF-A0A945ZMU8-F1
#
_entry.id   AF-A0A945ZMU8-F1
#
_cell.length_a   1.000
_cell.length_b   1.000
_cell.length_c   1.000
_cell.angle_alpha   90.00
_cell.angle_beta   90.00
_cell.angle_gamma   90.00
#
_symmetry.space_group_name_H-M   'P 1'
#
loop_
_entity.id
_entity.type
_entity.pdbx_description
1 polymer ?
#
loop_
_entity_poly.entity_id
_entity_poly.type
_entity_poly.pdbx_seq_one_letter_code
_entity_poly.pdbx_strand_id
1 'polypeptide(L)'
;LAYALAEKYESMGDMLSAKKMIQTILDEKIDSLGMAQFKSILYEARVNKDASILIAFADQNPEYSQWNAALSNAKNIVRQAGDNPQLEADLFLRLIQKVENPRPDDLNAFAWRMTELGKNLDLALAKISLAINLETDIEKRVMEMDTKAEVLWKLGRVEDAIVEIQKCIKAKPDDSYYQAQLAKFKK
;
A
#
# COMPACT_ATOMS: atom_id res chain seq x y z
N LEU A 1 2.51 -28.98 14.15
CA LEU A 1 2.54 -28.27 15.45
C LEU A 1 3.34 -26.97 15.38
N ALA A 2 4.60 -27.00 14.90
CA ALA A 2 5.46 -25.82 14.82
C ALA A 2 4.88 -24.65 13.97
N TYR A 3 4.25 -24.93 12.82
CA TYR A 3 3.59 -23.88 12.01
C TYR A 3 2.48 -23.14 12.77
N ALA A 4 1.60 -23.88 13.45
CA ALA A 4 0.51 -23.29 14.23
C ALA A 4 1.03 -22.46 15.41
N LEU A 5 2.15 -22.88 16.03
CA LEU A 5 2.81 -22.10 17.07
C LEU A 5 3.45 -20.83 16.51
N ALA A 6 4.12 -20.91 15.36
CA ALA A 6 4.68 -19.73 14.69
C ALA A 6 3.58 -18.69 14.39
N GLU A 7 2.44 -19.13 13.87
CA GLU A 7 1.30 -18.25 13.58
C GLU A 7 0.67 -17.65 14.84
N LYS A 8 0.63 -18.41 15.94
CA LYS A 8 0.20 -17.89 17.24
C LYS A 8 1.16 -16.81 17.75
N TYR A 9 2.48 -17.02 17.67
CA TYR A 9 3.45 -16.01 18.08
C TYR A 9 3.39 -14.77 17.20
N GLU A 10 3.23 -14.95 15.88
CA GLU A 10 3.03 -13.85 14.95
C GLU A 10 1.79 -13.01 15.31
N SER A 11 0.66 -13.64 15.62
CA SER A 11 -0.58 -12.93 15.97
C SER A 11 -0.47 -12.17 17.30
N MET A 12 0.43 -12.59 18.19
CA MET A 12 0.77 -11.88 19.43
C MET A 12 1.84 -10.79 19.23
N GLY A 13 2.39 -10.62 18.02
CA GLY A 13 3.48 -9.69 17.74
C GLY A 13 4.87 -10.19 18.17
N ASP A 14 4.98 -11.42 18.69
CA ASP A 14 6.23 -12.02 19.13
C ASP A 14 6.98 -12.66 17.94
N MET A 15 7.59 -11.79 17.13
CA MET A 15 8.38 -12.22 15.96
C MET A 15 9.61 -13.05 16.35
N LEU A 16 10.13 -12.80 17.57
CA LEU A 16 11.12 -13.61 18.31
C LEU A 16 10.83 -15.10 18.24
N SER A 17 9.77 -15.44 18.95
CA SER A 17 9.30 -16.81 19.12
C SER A 17 8.77 -17.38 17.82
N ALA A 18 8.12 -16.57 16.97
CA ALA A 18 7.66 -17.00 15.65
C ALA A 18 8.85 -17.47 14.78
N LYS A 19 9.94 -16.70 14.72
CA LYS A 19 11.18 -17.08 14.01
C LYS A 19 11.77 -18.38 14.54
N LYS A 20 11.82 -18.54 15.86
CA LYS A 20 12.33 -19.78 16.48
C LYS A 20 11.55 -21.02 16.03
N MET A 21 10.22 -20.93 15.96
CA MET A 21 9.38 -22.04 15.52
C MET A 21 9.57 -22.37 14.04
N ILE A 22 9.76 -21.36 13.19
CA ILE A 22 10.06 -21.57 11.77
C ILE A 22 11.43 -22.21 11.57
N GLN A 23 12.44 -21.82 12.35
CA GLN A 23 13.77 -22.43 12.27
C GLN A 23 13.72 -23.93 12.57
N THR A 24 12.93 -24.37 13.55
CA THR A 24 12.73 -25.81 13.82
C THR A 24 12.21 -26.57 12.60
N ILE A 25 11.27 -25.99 11.84
CA ILE A 25 10.72 -26.62 10.63
C ILE A 25 11.79 -26.76 9.54
N LEU A 26 12.65 -25.75 9.41
CA LEU A 26 13.75 -25.74 8.44
C LEU A 26 14.83 -26.76 8.79
N ASP A 27 15.20 -26.85 10.08
CA ASP A 27 16.22 -27.78 10.56
C ASP A 27 15.78 -29.25 10.38
N GLU A 28 14.49 -29.51 10.56
CA GLU A 28 13.88 -30.83 10.32
C GLU A 28 13.66 -31.14 8.82
N LYS A 29 13.99 -30.19 7.92
CA LYS A 29 13.79 -30.28 6.45
C LYS A 29 12.35 -30.60 6.06
N ILE A 30 11.38 -30.10 6.84
CA ILE A 30 9.94 -30.34 6.63
C ILE A 30 9.33 -29.34 5.64
N ASP A 31 10.09 -28.34 5.18
CA ASP A 31 9.59 -27.30 4.27
C ASP A 31 9.46 -27.78 2.83
N SER A 32 8.32 -28.41 2.53
CA SER A 32 8.04 -28.96 1.20
C SER A 32 7.73 -27.92 0.13
N LEU A 33 7.45 -26.66 0.50
CA LEU A 33 6.94 -25.64 -0.42
C LEU A 33 7.63 -24.26 -0.30
N GLY A 34 8.76 -24.17 0.41
CA GLY A 34 9.48 -22.90 0.62
C GLY A 34 8.76 -21.89 1.51
N MET A 35 7.70 -22.32 2.21
CA MET A 35 6.87 -21.45 3.06
C MET A 35 7.60 -21.11 4.36
N ALA A 36 8.27 -22.09 4.98
CA ALA A 36 9.09 -21.82 6.16
C ALA A 36 10.29 -20.93 5.80
N GLN A 37 10.89 -21.13 4.63
CA GLN A 37 11.98 -20.28 4.15
C GLN A 37 11.53 -18.83 4.02
N PHE A 38 10.41 -18.57 3.35
CA PHE A 38 9.86 -17.22 3.24
C PHE A 38 9.49 -16.63 4.61
N LYS A 39 8.81 -17.40 5.49
CA LYS A 39 8.46 -16.92 6.84
C LYS A 39 9.70 -16.56 7.67
N SER A 40 10.81 -17.30 7.53
CA SER A 40 12.06 -16.98 8.21
C SER A 40 12.61 -15.62 7.78
N ILE A 41 12.67 -15.37 6.46
CA ILE A 41 13.10 -14.08 5.89
C ILE A 41 12.16 -12.96 6.36
N LEU A 42 10.84 -13.20 6.32
CA LEU A 42 9.85 -12.22 6.76
C LEU A 42 10.03 -11.81 8.22
N TYR A 43 10.21 -12.77 9.12
CA TYR A 43 10.37 -12.47 10.53
C TYR A 43 11.70 -11.79 10.82
N GLU A 44 12.76 -12.15 10.10
CA GLU A 44 14.03 -11.43 10.16
C GLU A 44 13.90 -9.96 9.74
N ALA A 45 13.20 -9.70 8.64
CA ALA A 45 12.97 -8.35 8.12
C ALA A 45 12.23 -7.50 9.15
N ARG A 46 11.19 -8.07 9.80
CA ARG A 46 10.40 -7.37 10.81
C ARG A 46 11.18 -7.10 12.09
N VAL A 47 11.95 -8.08 12.58
CA VAL A 47 12.79 -7.92 13.78
C VAL A 47 13.83 -6.83 13.56
N ASN A 48 14.52 -6.86 12.42
CA ASN A 48 15.60 -5.94 12.11
C ASN A 48 15.10 -4.61 11.52
N LYS A 49 13.80 -4.51 11.22
CA LYS A 49 13.19 -3.41 10.44
C LYS A 49 13.91 -3.16 9.12
N ASP A 50 14.38 -4.24 8.50
CA ASP A 50 15.15 -4.22 7.27
C ASP A 50 14.28 -4.69 6.10
N ALA A 51 13.84 -3.75 5.27
CA ALA A 51 13.06 -4.06 4.08
C ALA A 51 13.90 -4.69 2.97
N SER A 52 15.22 -4.50 2.98
CA SER A 52 16.11 -4.86 1.86
C SER A 52 16.10 -6.36 1.57
N ILE A 53 16.02 -7.20 2.61
CA ILE A 53 16.02 -8.66 2.43
C ILE A 53 14.74 -9.16 1.76
N LEU A 54 13.59 -8.52 2.02
CA LEU A 54 12.32 -8.83 1.37
C LEU A 54 12.30 -8.36 -0.08
N ILE A 55 12.92 -7.20 -0.35
CA ILE A 55 13.07 -6.67 -1.70
C ILE A 55 13.97 -7.61 -2.52
N ALA A 56 15.14 -7.98 -1.98
CA ALA A 56 16.07 -8.91 -2.62
C ALA A 56 15.41 -10.27 -2.90
N PHE A 57 14.65 -10.81 -1.94
CA PHE A 57 13.87 -12.04 -2.14
C PHE A 57 12.90 -11.91 -3.32
N ALA A 58 12.14 -10.81 -3.39
CA ALA A 58 11.17 -10.57 -4.46
C ALA A 58 11.84 -10.34 -5.83
N ASP A 59 12.99 -9.69 -5.87
CA ASP A 59 13.76 -9.43 -7.10
C ASP A 59 14.36 -10.72 -7.68
N GLN A 60 14.83 -11.61 -6.81
CA GLN A 60 15.38 -12.91 -7.22
C GLN A 60 14.30 -13.93 -7.60
N ASN A 61 13.07 -13.74 -7.12
CA ASN A 61 11.97 -14.69 -7.28
C ASN A 61 10.68 -14.01 -7.79
N PRO A 62 10.69 -13.39 -9.00
CA PRO A 62 9.55 -12.63 -9.50
C PRO A 62 8.28 -13.45 -9.68
N GLU A 63 8.40 -14.75 -9.98
CA GLU A 63 7.25 -15.63 -10.24
C GLU A 63 6.70 -16.34 -9.00
N TYR A 64 7.33 -16.13 -7.84
CA TYR A 64 6.91 -16.82 -6.62
C TYR A 64 5.60 -16.24 -6.09
N SER A 65 4.73 -17.10 -5.55
CA SER A 65 3.45 -16.69 -4.98
C SER A 65 3.61 -15.71 -3.78
N GLN A 66 4.77 -15.76 -3.12
CA GLN A 66 5.13 -14.89 -2.00
C GLN A 66 5.60 -13.49 -2.43
N TRP A 67 5.80 -13.22 -3.73
CA TRP A 67 6.29 -11.93 -4.22
C TRP A 67 5.46 -10.75 -3.72
N ASN A 68 4.12 -10.87 -3.78
CA ASN A 68 3.20 -9.83 -3.30
C ASN A 68 3.34 -9.61 -1.80
N ALA A 69 3.48 -10.70 -1.03
CA ALA A 69 3.65 -10.64 0.41
C ALA A 69 4.99 -10.01 0.78
N ALA A 70 6.07 -10.35 0.08
CA ALA A 70 7.40 -9.79 0.29
C ALA A 70 7.41 -8.28 0.12
N LEU A 71 6.94 -7.77 -1.04
CA LEU A 71 6.92 -6.34 -1.31
C LEU A 71 5.93 -5.57 -0.45
N SER A 72 4.78 -6.15 -0.11
CA SER A 72 3.83 -5.50 0.80
C SER A 72 4.42 -5.31 2.19
N ASN A 73 5.14 -6.30 2.71
CA ASN A 73 5.81 -6.19 4.00
C ASN A 73 7.00 -5.23 3.95
N ALA A 74 7.81 -5.28 2.88
CA ALA A 74 8.89 -4.31 2.67
C ALA A 74 8.35 -2.88 2.66
N LYS A 75 7.28 -2.62 1.90
CA LYS A 75 6.61 -1.31 1.84
C LYS A 75 6.15 -0.85 3.21
N ASN A 76 5.55 -1.75 4.01
CA ASN A 76 5.08 -1.40 5.34
C ASN A 76 6.23 -1.06 6.30
N ILE A 77 7.35 -1.78 6.23
CA ILE A 77 8.55 -1.47 7.01
C ILE A 77 9.08 -0.09 6.63
N VAL A 78 9.25 0.20 5.34
CA VAL A 78 9.72 1.51 4.84
C VAL A 78 8.77 2.64 5.26
N ARG A 79 7.46 2.42 5.13
CA ARG A 79 6.43 3.38 5.55
C ARG A 79 6.50 3.68 7.05
N GLN A 80 6.72 2.66 7.88
CA GLN A 80 6.84 2.83 9.34
C GLN A 80 8.11 3.56 9.75
N ALA A 81 9.22 3.36 9.02
CA ALA A 81 10.46 4.12 9.22
C ALA A 81 10.27 5.59 8.83
N GLY A 82 9.57 5.85 7.71
CA GLY A 82 9.17 7.19 7.27
C GLY A 82 10.31 8.06 6.73
N ASP A 83 11.51 7.51 6.59
CA ASP A 83 12.73 8.19 6.17
C ASP A 83 13.03 8.07 4.67
N ASN A 84 12.38 7.14 3.96
CA ASN A 84 12.59 6.91 2.53
C ASN A 84 11.27 6.89 1.72
N PRO A 85 10.65 8.07 1.50
CA PRO A 85 9.40 8.18 0.76
C PRO A 85 9.52 7.77 -0.72
N GLN A 86 10.72 7.87 -1.31
CA GLN A 86 10.95 7.42 -2.68
C GLN A 86 10.85 5.89 -2.78
N LEU A 87 11.55 5.17 -1.89
CA LEU A 87 11.48 3.71 -1.88
C LEU A 87 10.07 3.21 -1.58
N GLU A 88 9.34 3.87 -0.66
CA GLU A 88 7.94 3.51 -0.42
C GLU A 88 7.10 3.62 -1.70
N ALA A 89 7.27 4.72 -2.45
CA ALA A 89 6.57 4.95 -3.71
C ALA A 89 6.92 3.90 -4.76
N ASP A 90 8.20 3.54 -4.88
CA ASP A 90 8.68 2.54 -5.84
C ASP A 90 8.11 1.14 -5.52
N LEU A 91 8.04 0.78 -4.23
CA LEU A 91 7.44 -0.49 -3.81
C LEU A 91 5.93 -0.53 -4.07
N PHE A 92 5.22 0.57 -3.84
CA PHE A 92 3.80 0.66 -4.18
C PHE A 92 3.59 0.56 -5.70
N LEU A 93 4.45 1.21 -6.49
CA LEU A 93 4.41 1.16 -7.95
C LEU A 93 4.58 -0.27 -8.47
N ARG A 94 5.56 -1.01 -7.94
CA ARG A 94 5.77 -2.42 -8.29
C ARG A 94 4.51 -3.26 -8.00
N LEU A 95 3.92 -3.08 -6.82
CA LEU A 95 2.70 -3.80 -6.44
C LEU A 95 1.55 -3.50 -7.40
N ILE A 96 1.25 -2.23 -7.66
CA ILE A 96 0.08 -1.86 -8.49
C ILE A 96 0.26 -2.25 -9.96
N GLN A 97 1.50 -2.31 -10.47
CA GLN A 97 1.79 -2.74 -11.85
C GLN A 97 1.55 -4.23 -12.07
N LYS A 98 1.68 -5.06 -11.03
CA LYS A 98 1.48 -6.52 -11.13
C LYS A 98 0.01 -6.93 -11.02
N VAL A 99 -0.88 -6.03 -10.60
CA VAL A 99 -2.30 -6.34 -10.48
C VAL A 99 -2.97 -6.20 -11.85
N GLU A 100 -3.37 -7.32 -12.44
CA GLU A 100 -4.08 -7.33 -13.74
C GLU A 100 -5.45 -6.65 -13.67
N ASN A 101 -6.19 -6.91 -12.59
CA ASN A 101 -7.54 -6.40 -12.37
C ASN A 101 -7.63 -5.66 -11.02
N PRO A 102 -7.10 -4.42 -10.95
CA PRO A 102 -7.06 -3.69 -9.69
C PRO A 102 -8.47 -3.23 -9.29
N ARG A 103 -8.79 -3.36 -8.00
CA ARG A 103 -10.05 -2.85 -7.46
C ARG A 103 -9.97 -1.33 -7.29
N PRO A 104 -11.10 -0.60 -7.32
CA PRO A 104 -11.12 0.84 -7.05
C PRO A 104 -10.37 1.22 -5.76
N ASP A 105 -10.60 0.47 -4.68
CA ASP A 105 -9.90 0.66 -3.40
C ASP A 105 -8.36 0.59 -3.53
N ASP A 106 -7.82 -0.34 -4.35
CA ASP A 106 -6.38 -0.51 -4.53
C ASP A 106 -5.78 0.67 -5.32
N LEU A 107 -6.51 1.14 -6.34
CA LEU A 107 -6.15 2.30 -7.16
C LEU A 107 -6.21 3.61 -6.35
N ASN A 108 -7.25 3.79 -5.53
CA ASN A 108 -7.40 4.93 -4.65
C ASN A 108 -6.32 4.94 -3.57
N ALA A 109 -6.02 3.79 -2.96
CA ALA A 109 -4.94 3.68 -1.96
C ALA A 109 -3.57 4.05 -2.54
N PHE A 110 -3.28 3.63 -3.78
CA PHE A 110 -2.08 4.07 -4.49
C PHE A 110 -2.08 5.58 -4.71
N ALA A 111 -3.16 6.12 -5.29
CA ALA A 111 -3.24 7.53 -5.64
C ALA A 111 -3.16 8.45 -4.42
N TRP A 112 -3.90 8.15 -3.36
CA TRP A 112 -3.82 8.88 -2.09
C TRP A 112 -2.41 8.86 -1.54
N ARG A 113 -1.77 7.68 -1.48
CA ARG A 113 -0.42 7.60 -0.92
C ARG A 113 0.61 8.37 -1.75
N MET A 114 0.50 8.31 -3.07
CA MET A 114 1.36 9.05 -3.99
C MET A 114 1.21 10.57 -3.80
N THR A 115 0.00 11.02 -3.48
CA THR A 115 -0.32 12.41 -3.17
C THR A 115 0.29 12.86 -1.84
N GLU A 116 0.19 12.04 -0.80
CA GLU A 116 0.84 12.30 0.50
C GLU A 116 2.37 12.40 0.37
N LEU A 117 2.97 11.54 -0.46
CA LEU A 117 4.41 11.50 -0.68
C LEU A 117 4.90 12.55 -1.70
N GLY A 118 4.01 13.16 -2.48
CA GLY A 118 4.36 14.04 -3.59
C GLY A 118 5.12 13.32 -4.72
N LYS A 119 4.83 12.02 -4.94
CA LYS A 119 5.52 11.15 -5.89
C LYS A 119 4.55 10.63 -6.93
N ASN A 120 5.02 10.40 -8.16
CA ASN A 120 4.24 9.76 -9.22
C ASN A 120 2.86 10.41 -9.45
N LEU A 121 2.73 11.73 -9.29
CA LEU A 121 1.44 12.42 -9.25
C LEU A 121 0.62 12.28 -10.55
N ASP A 122 1.28 12.29 -11.72
CA ASP A 122 0.58 12.04 -13.00
C ASP A 122 -0.01 10.62 -13.07
N LEU A 123 0.75 9.63 -12.59
CA LEU A 123 0.27 8.26 -12.52
C LEU A 123 -0.83 8.11 -11.46
N ALA A 124 -0.70 8.78 -10.32
CA ALA A 124 -1.75 8.84 -9.29
C ALA A 124 -3.05 9.39 -9.87
N LEU A 125 -2.97 10.46 -10.67
CA LEU A 125 -4.13 11.06 -11.35
C LEU A 125 -4.79 10.07 -12.34
N ALA A 126 -3.98 9.33 -13.09
CA ALA A 126 -4.48 8.30 -13.99
C ALA A 126 -5.16 7.15 -13.23
N LYS A 127 -4.57 6.68 -12.12
CA LYS A 127 -5.12 5.59 -11.32
C LYS A 127 -6.40 5.97 -10.58
N ILE A 128 -6.47 7.16 -9.97
CA ILE A 128 -7.70 7.61 -9.30
C ILE A 128 -8.84 7.85 -10.29
N SER A 129 -8.52 8.34 -11.49
CA SER A 129 -9.54 8.50 -12.55
C SER A 129 -10.10 7.14 -12.98
N LEU A 130 -9.26 6.10 -13.06
CA LEU A 130 -9.72 4.74 -13.30
C LEU A 130 -10.55 4.19 -12.13
N ALA A 131 -10.16 4.44 -10.89
CA ALA A 131 -10.91 4.02 -9.70
C ALA A 131 -12.36 4.55 -9.74
N ILE A 132 -12.52 5.85 -9.93
CA ILE A 132 -13.83 6.53 -10.01
C ILE A 132 -14.72 5.93 -11.11
N ASN A 133 -14.13 5.55 -12.25
CA ASN A 133 -14.86 4.96 -13.37
C ASN A 133 -15.32 3.52 -13.08
N LEU A 134 -14.57 2.77 -12.28
CA LEU A 134 -14.87 1.39 -11.92
C LEU A 134 -15.76 1.27 -10.67
N GLU A 135 -15.72 2.27 -9.79
CA GLU A 135 -16.45 2.26 -8.52
C GLU A 135 -17.96 2.38 -8.75
N THR A 136 -18.76 1.49 -8.17
CA THR A 136 -20.22 1.48 -8.28
C THR A 136 -20.90 2.00 -7.02
N ASP A 137 -20.20 2.02 -5.89
CA ASP A 137 -20.65 2.61 -4.65
C ASP A 137 -20.50 4.14 -4.69
N ILE A 138 -21.62 4.85 -4.52
CA ILE A 138 -21.66 6.31 -4.62
C ILE A 138 -20.82 6.97 -3.53
N GLU A 139 -20.84 6.43 -2.31
CA GLU A 139 -20.12 7.00 -1.17
C GLU A 139 -18.61 6.89 -1.37
N LYS A 140 -18.16 5.72 -1.83
CA LYS A 140 -16.76 5.50 -2.20
C LYS A 140 -16.33 6.38 -3.36
N ARG A 141 -17.15 6.47 -4.41
CA ARG A 141 -16.84 7.30 -5.57
C ARG A 141 -16.66 8.77 -5.19
N VAL A 142 -17.44 9.28 -4.24
CA VAL A 142 -17.28 10.66 -3.71
C VAL A 142 -15.96 10.84 -2.96
N MET A 143 -15.53 9.85 -2.17
CA MET A 143 -14.20 9.87 -1.51
C MET A 143 -13.06 9.83 -2.53
N GLU A 144 -13.20 9.04 -3.60
CA GLU A 144 -12.20 8.97 -4.66
C GLU A 144 -12.11 10.28 -5.47
N MET A 145 -13.24 10.98 -5.65
CA MET A 145 -13.25 12.33 -6.23
C MET A 145 -12.47 13.35 -5.38
N ASP A 146 -12.53 13.24 -4.04
CA ASP A 146 -11.69 14.07 -3.15
C ASP A 146 -10.20 13.76 -3.33
N THR A 147 -9.83 12.47 -3.37
CA THR A 147 -8.44 12.08 -3.70
C THR A 147 -8.00 12.70 -5.04
N LYS A 148 -8.85 12.64 -6.07
CA LYS A 148 -8.54 13.23 -7.38
C LYS A 148 -8.34 14.75 -7.28
N ALA A 149 -9.18 15.44 -6.52
CA ALA A 149 -9.03 16.87 -6.30
C ALA A 149 -7.69 17.21 -5.62
N GLU A 150 -7.30 16.45 -4.60
CA GLU A 150 -6.01 16.62 -3.92
C GLU A 150 -4.82 16.40 -4.87
N VAL A 151 -4.86 15.35 -5.70
CA VAL A 151 -3.81 15.07 -6.71
C VAL A 151 -3.68 16.24 -7.68
N LEU A 152 -4.81 16.73 -8.22
CA LEU A 152 -4.84 17.85 -9.15
C LEU A 152 -4.25 19.12 -8.53
N TRP A 153 -4.58 19.40 -7.27
CA TRP A 153 -4.02 20.53 -6.54
C TRP A 153 -2.51 20.41 -6.35
N LYS A 154 -2.00 19.23 -5.98
CA LYS A 154 -0.55 18.96 -5.88
C LYS A 154 0.20 19.07 -7.22
N LEU A 155 -0.49 18.82 -8.34
CA LEU A 155 0.03 19.04 -9.69
C LEU A 155 -0.01 20.51 -10.14
N GLY A 156 -0.55 21.42 -9.31
CA GLY A 156 -0.74 22.83 -9.67
C GLY A 156 -1.94 23.07 -10.61
N ARG A 157 -2.78 22.06 -10.86
CA ARG A 157 -4.01 22.17 -11.67
C ARG A 157 -5.18 22.62 -10.79
N VAL A 158 -5.07 23.83 -10.25
CA VAL A 158 -5.94 24.35 -9.19
C VAL A 158 -7.40 24.43 -9.63
N GLU A 159 -7.66 24.91 -10.84
CA GLU A 159 -9.02 25.05 -11.38
C GLU A 159 -9.70 23.69 -11.50
N ASP A 160 -8.98 22.68 -11.97
CA ASP A 160 -9.50 21.31 -12.08
C ASP A 160 -9.76 20.71 -10.69
N ALA A 161 -8.87 20.96 -9.73
CA ALA A 161 -9.06 20.52 -8.34
C ALA A 161 -10.34 21.12 -7.72
N ILE A 162 -10.59 22.41 -7.95
CA ILE A 162 -11.80 23.12 -7.51
C ILE A 162 -13.05 22.49 -8.14
N VAL A 163 -13.00 22.16 -9.43
CA VAL A 163 -14.12 21.50 -10.12
C VAL A 163 -14.43 20.14 -9.51
N GLU A 164 -13.42 19.32 -9.19
CA GLU A 164 -13.63 18.01 -8.58
C GLU A 164 -14.18 18.11 -7.15
N ILE A 165 -13.61 18.95 -6.28
CA ILE A 165 -14.09 19.07 -4.89
C ILE A 165 -15.50 19.65 -4.80
N GLN A 166 -15.90 20.49 -5.77
CA GLN A 166 -17.28 20.98 -5.87
C GLN A 166 -18.29 19.85 -6.15
N LYS A 167 -17.88 18.77 -6.84
CA LYS A 167 -18.73 17.59 -7.01
C LYS A 167 -18.93 16.87 -5.67
N CYS A 168 -17.88 16.77 -4.85
CA CYS A 168 -17.97 16.21 -3.50
C CYS A 168 -18.91 17.03 -2.62
N ILE A 169 -18.79 18.36 -2.63
CA ILE A 169 -19.70 19.28 -1.92
C ILE A 169 -21.13 19.11 -2.39
N LYS A 170 -21.37 18.99 -3.71
CA LYS A 170 -22.72 18.78 -4.23
C LYS A 170 -23.32 17.44 -3.74
N ALA A 171 -22.50 16.41 -3.61
CA ALA A 171 -22.94 15.11 -3.11
C ALA A 171 -23.16 15.10 -1.59
N LYS A 172 -22.32 15.83 -0.83
CA LYS A 172 -22.39 15.95 0.63
C LYS A 172 -22.26 17.41 1.06
N PRO A 173 -23.33 18.21 0.94
CA PRO A 173 -23.28 19.66 1.16
C PRO A 173 -22.93 20.05 2.60
N ASP A 174 -23.34 19.22 3.56
CA ASP A 174 -23.14 19.46 5.01
C ASP A 174 -21.77 18.95 5.51
N ASP A 175 -20.97 18.33 4.65
CA ASP A 175 -19.64 17.84 5.02
C ASP A 175 -18.63 19.00 5.04
N SER A 176 -18.35 19.48 6.26
CA SER A 176 -17.41 20.58 6.50
C SER A 176 -15.99 20.31 5.98
N TYR A 177 -15.60 19.04 5.82
CA TYR A 177 -14.28 18.68 5.30
C TYR A 177 -14.10 19.12 3.85
N TYR A 178 -15.10 18.90 2.98
CA TYR A 178 -14.99 19.29 1.57
C TYR A 178 -15.01 20.82 1.38
N GLN A 179 -15.73 21.54 2.27
CA GLN A 179 -15.69 23.00 2.29
C GLN A 179 -14.29 23.51 2.67
N ALA A 180 -13.64 22.87 3.63
CA ALA A 180 -12.27 23.19 4.03
C ALA A 180 -11.25 22.90 2.90
N GLN A 181 -11.42 21.80 2.17
CA GLN A 181 -10.60 21.48 1.00
C GLN A 181 -10.75 22.53 -0.11
N LEU A 182 -11.97 22.94 -0.43
CA LEU A 182 -12.21 24.02 -1.38
C LEU A 182 -11.53 25.34 -0.95
N ALA A 183 -11.60 25.68 0.34
CA ALA A 183 -10.91 26.85 0.88
C ALA A 183 -9.39 26.72 0.81
N LYS A 184 -8.84 25.51 1.00
CA LYS A 184 -7.41 25.21 0.84
C LYS A 184 -6.95 25.41 -0.59
N PHE A 185 -7.68 24.90 -1.58
CA PHE A 185 -7.28 24.95 -2.98
C PHE A 185 -7.30 26.36 -3.57
N LYS A 186 -8.06 27.29 -2.98
CA LYS A 186 -8.15 28.69 -3.40
C LYS A 186 -7.05 29.60 -2.82
N LYS A 187 -6.24 29.10 -1.90
CA LYS A 187 -5.12 29.84 -1.28
C LYS A 187 -3.83 29.57 -2.04
#